data_AF-A0A7S0GM40-F1
#
_entry.id   AF-A0A7S0GM40-F1
#
_cell.length_a   1.000
_cell.length_b   1.000
_cell.length_c   1.000
_cell.angle_alpha   90.00
_cell.angle_beta   90.00
_cell.angle_gamma   90.00
#
_symmetry.space_group_name_H-M   'P 1'
#
loop_
_entity.id
_entity.type
_entity.pdbx_description
1 polymer ?
#
loop_
_entity_poly.entity_id
_entity_poly.type
_entity_poly.pdbx_seq_one_letter_code
_entity_poly.pdbx_strand_id
1 'polypeptide(L)'
;LRAATTNCSMDNPLLQSWNDMPFHLPPFQKIEPSHFSPAFSKAMSSHLRDLDDIVNDPRDPTFDTVMIPYDRAGGLLDRVGSVFGNYCGSLNSPDMQSVQSEMAPVLSRH
;
A
#
# COMPACT_ATOMS: atom_id res chain seq x y z
N LEU A 1 2.12 -6.79 -33.82
CA LEU A 1 1.58 -5.87 -32.78
C LEU A 1 2.32 -6.12 -31.48
N ARG A 2 3.09 -5.15 -30.98
CA ARG A 2 3.71 -5.23 -29.66
C ARG A 2 2.69 -4.71 -28.64
N ALA A 3 2.26 -5.57 -27.73
CA ALA A 3 1.47 -5.17 -26.57
C ALA A 3 2.32 -4.22 -25.71
N ALA A 4 1.81 -3.01 -25.45
CA ALA A 4 2.39 -2.12 -24.47
C ALA A 4 2.11 -2.71 -23.08
N THR A 5 3.15 -3.23 -22.43
CA THR A 5 3.10 -3.53 -21.00
C THR A 5 3.05 -2.19 -20.28
N THR A 6 1.85 -1.73 -19.91
CA THR A 6 1.67 -0.49 -19.15
C THR A 6 2.41 -0.62 -17.83
N ASN A 7 3.48 0.16 -17.69
CA ASN A 7 4.40 0.20 -16.56
C ASN A 7 3.79 0.91 -15.34
N CYS A 8 2.53 0.60 -15.00
CA CYS A 8 1.67 1.34 -14.06
C CYS A 8 2.23 1.39 -12.62
N SER A 9 3.17 0.49 -12.28
CA SER A 9 3.80 0.44 -10.95
C SER A 9 4.96 1.43 -10.79
N MET A 10 5.70 1.77 -11.86
CA MET A 10 6.92 2.59 -11.76
C MET A 10 6.60 4.09 -11.62
N ASP A 11 5.43 4.52 -12.07
CA ASP A 11 5.03 5.94 -12.04
C ASP A 11 4.03 6.28 -10.92
N ASN A 12 3.59 5.30 -10.13
CA ASN A 12 2.62 5.56 -9.05
C ASN A 12 3.31 6.23 -7.84
N PRO A 13 2.97 7.48 -7.48
CA PRO A 13 3.63 8.22 -6.40
C PRO A 13 3.44 7.58 -5.00
N LEU A 14 2.38 6.78 -4.82
CA LEU A 14 2.12 6.05 -3.57
C LEU A 14 3.06 4.84 -3.39
N LEU A 15 3.71 4.38 -4.47
CA LEU A 15 4.62 3.23 -4.45
C LEU A 15 6.11 3.63 -4.42
N GLN A 16 6.42 4.92 -4.58
CA GLN A 16 7.79 5.43 -4.55
C GLN A 16 8.33 5.56 -3.14
N SER A 17 9.66 5.55 -2.99
CA SER A 17 10.29 6.00 -1.75
C SER A 17 10.00 7.49 -1.52
N TRP A 18 9.76 7.86 -0.27
CA TRP A 18 9.58 9.27 0.13
C TRP A 18 10.75 9.76 0.99
N ASN A 19 11.82 8.98 1.13
CA ASN A 19 12.94 9.30 2.01
C ASN A 19 13.64 10.62 1.64
N ASP A 20 13.60 11.00 0.36
CA ASP A 20 14.18 12.26 -0.12
C ASP A 20 13.26 13.48 0.10
N MET A 21 12.01 13.26 0.53
CA MET A 21 11.06 14.32 0.86
C MET A 21 11.28 14.83 2.29
N PRO A 22 11.09 16.14 2.56
CA PRO A 22 11.13 16.67 3.92
C PRO A 22 10.20 15.90 4.85
N PHE A 23 10.73 15.43 5.98
CA PHE A 23 10.01 14.61 6.97
C PHE A 23 9.39 13.32 6.40
N HIS A 24 9.91 12.85 5.27
CA HIS A 24 9.41 11.68 4.54
C HIS A 24 7.93 11.80 4.15
N LEU A 25 7.46 13.02 3.92
CA LEU A 25 6.05 13.28 3.63
C LEU A 25 5.64 12.70 2.27
N PRO A 26 4.36 12.26 2.15
CA PRO A 26 3.79 11.87 0.87
C PRO A 26 3.85 13.05 -0.12
N PRO A 27 4.12 12.80 -1.41
CA PRO A 27 4.08 13.82 -2.44
C PRO A 27 2.62 14.15 -2.82
N PHE A 28 1.84 14.72 -1.89
CA PHE A 28 0.40 14.99 -2.01
C PHE A 28 -0.01 15.65 -3.34
N GLN A 29 0.82 16.57 -3.85
CA GLN A 29 0.58 17.28 -5.11
C GLN A 29 0.54 16.38 -6.36
N LYS A 30 1.06 15.15 -6.27
CA LYS A 30 1.09 14.17 -7.37
C LYS A 30 0.05 13.08 -7.21
N ILE A 31 -0.64 13.01 -6.07
CA ILE A 31 -1.52 11.89 -5.72
C ILE A 31 -2.92 12.18 -6.22
N GLU A 32 -3.42 11.29 -7.09
CA GLU A 32 -4.74 11.33 -7.68
C GLU A 32 -5.56 10.11 -7.23
N PRO A 33 -6.91 10.18 -7.24
CA PRO A 33 -7.77 9.07 -6.84
C PRO A 33 -7.46 7.74 -7.56
N SER A 34 -7.11 7.81 -8.84
CA SER A 34 -6.77 6.64 -9.67
C SER A 34 -5.51 5.89 -9.23
N HIS A 35 -4.67 6.49 -8.39
CA HIS A 35 -3.47 5.85 -7.87
C HIS A 35 -3.75 4.85 -6.73
N PHE A 36 -4.89 4.97 -6.04
CA PHE A 36 -5.14 4.19 -4.82
C PHE A 36 -5.43 2.71 -5.07
N SER A 37 -6.37 2.35 -5.95
CA SER A 37 -6.68 0.94 -6.24
C SER A 37 -5.44 0.11 -6.67
N PRO A 38 -4.60 0.58 -7.64
CA PRO A 38 -3.38 -0.16 -7.99
C PRO A 38 -2.33 -0.14 -6.87
N ALA A 39 -2.23 0.94 -6.09
CA ALA A 39 -1.32 0.99 -4.95
C ALA A 39 -1.71 0.00 -3.85
N PHE A 40 -3.00 -0.08 -3.50
CA PHE A 40 -3.51 -1.06 -2.55
C PHE A 40 -3.30 -2.48 -3.03
N SER A 41 -3.56 -2.77 -4.32
CA SER A 41 -3.32 -4.11 -4.88
C SER A 41 -1.86 -4.53 -4.72
N LYS A 42 -0.91 -3.63 -5.02
CA LYS A 42 0.52 -3.90 -4.82
C LYS A 42 0.89 -4.02 -3.35
N ALA A 43 0.32 -3.18 -2.49
CA ALA A 43 0.62 -3.14 -1.06
C ALA A 43 0.09 -4.38 -0.33
N MET A 44 -1.14 -4.82 -0.62
CA MET A 44 -1.72 -6.07 -0.14
C MET A 44 -0.88 -7.28 -0.58
N SER A 45 -0.47 -7.32 -1.86
CA SER A 45 0.45 -8.35 -2.36
C SER A 45 1.83 -8.30 -1.69
N SER A 46 2.28 -7.14 -1.21
CA SER A 46 3.50 -7.06 -0.40
C SER A 46 3.27 -7.59 1.01
N HIS A 47 2.18 -7.20 1.65
CA HIS A 47 1.84 -7.67 2.99
C HIS A 47 1.71 -9.20 3.03
N LEU A 48 1.04 -9.84 2.05
CA LEU A 48 0.98 -11.31 2.00
C LEU A 48 2.36 -11.95 1.84
N ARG A 49 3.28 -11.34 1.08
CA ARG A 49 4.65 -11.83 0.97
C ARG A 49 5.41 -11.70 2.29
N ASP A 50 5.24 -10.60 2.99
CA ASP A 50 5.84 -10.41 4.32
C ASP A 50 5.34 -11.51 5.29
N LEU A 51 4.05 -11.87 5.24
CA LEU A 51 3.47 -12.94 6.04
C LEU A 51 3.95 -14.33 5.61
N ASP A 52 4.03 -14.59 4.30
CA ASP A 52 4.56 -15.85 3.76
C ASP A 52 6.02 -16.07 4.19
N ASP A 53 6.84 -15.01 4.20
CA ASP A 53 8.24 -15.07 4.65
C ASP A 53 8.33 -15.43 6.14
N ILE A 54 7.40 -14.94 6.98
CA ILE A 54 7.31 -15.29 8.41
C ILE A 54 6.86 -16.74 8.58
N VAL A 55 5.82 -17.17 7.86
CA VAL A 55 5.25 -18.52 7.96
C VAL A 55 6.24 -19.59 7.50
N ASN A 56 7.06 -19.28 6.50
CA ASN A 56 8.03 -20.22 5.92
C ASN A 56 9.44 -20.10 6.52
N ASP A 57 9.64 -19.30 7.57
CA ASP A 57 10.92 -19.23 8.26
C ASP A 57 11.26 -20.58 8.92
N PRO A 58 12.39 -21.23 8.55
CA PRO A 58 12.74 -22.55 9.08
C PRO A 58 13.28 -22.52 10.51
N ARG A 59 13.50 -21.34 11.10
CA ARG A 59 13.96 -21.18 12.49
C ARG A 59 12.81 -21.46 13.47
N ASP A 60 13.16 -21.79 14.71
CA ASP A 60 12.15 -21.98 15.75
C ASP A 60 11.29 -20.70 15.93
N PRO A 61 9.97 -20.84 16.13
CA PRO A 61 9.07 -19.70 16.31
C PRO A 61 9.34 -19.04 17.68
N THR A 62 9.91 -17.85 17.64
CA THR A 62 10.25 -17.02 18.79
C THR A 62 9.69 -15.62 18.60
N PHE A 63 9.82 -14.78 19.64
CA PHE A 63 9.46 -13.37 19.50
C PHE A 63 10.23 -12.68 18.35
N ASP A 64 11.52 -12.99 18.20
CA ASP A 64 12.38 -12.35 17.20
C ASP A 64 12.09 -12.84 15.77
N THR A 65 11.67 -14.10 15.62
CA THR A 65 11.40 -14.71 14.30
C THR A 65 9.95 -14.55 13.85
N VAL A 66 9.02 -14.31 14.78
CA VAL A 66 7.59 -14.14 14.46
C VAL A 66 7.09 -12.74 14.77
N MET A 67 7.18 -12.28 16.02
CA MET A 67 6.50 -11.04 16.44
C MET A 67 7.17 -9.78 15.90
N ILE A 68 8.51 -9.71 15.92
CA ILE A 68 9.24 -8.57 15.35
C ILE A 68 8.96 -8.40 13.84
N PRO A 69 9.07 -9.43 12.98
CA PRO A 69 8.75 -9.25 11.58
C PRO A 69 7.25 -9.07 11.34
N TYR A 70 6.37 -9.68 12.14
CA TYR A 70 4.92 -9.48 12.04
C TYR A 70 4.51 -8.03 12.32
N ASP A 71 5.10 -7.39 13.34
CA ASP A 71 4.87 -5.96 13.65
C ASP A 71 5.34 -5.04 12.52
N ARG A 72 6.33 -5.47 11.72
CA ARG A 72 6.85 -4.71 10.57
C ARG A 72 6.13 -5.02 9.26
N ALA A 73 5.41 -6.14 9.20
CA ALA A 73 4.73 -6.61 8.00
C ALA A 73 3.68 -5.59 7.55
N GLY A 74 3.50 -5.44 6.24
CA GLY A 74 2.45 -4.56 5.73
C GLY A 74 2.78 -3.06 5.79
N GLY A 75 4.02 -2.66 6.08
CA GLY A 75 4.39 -1.23 6.16
C GLY A 75 4.05 -0.41 4.90
N LEU A 76 4.09 -1.01 3.70
CA LEU A 76 3.61 -0.33 2.47
C LEU A 76 2.09 -0.14 2.48
N LEU A 77 1.33 -1.13 2.97
CA LEU A 77 -0.13 -1.08 3.07
C LEU A 77 -0.56 0.00 4.06
N ASP A 78 0.07 0.08 5.23
CA ASP A 78 -0.19 1.11 6.23
C ASP A 78 0.10 2.52 5.69
N ARG A 79 1.20 2.65 4.95
CA ARG A 79 1.59 3.92 4.35
C ARG A 79 0.57 4.41 3.31
N VAL A 80 0.12 3.53 2.42
CA VAL A 80 -0.94 3.84 1.42
C VAL A 80 -2.27 4.11 2.13
N GLY A 81 -2.63 3.29 3.12
CA GLY A 81 -3.85 3.42 3.90
C GLY A 81 -3.93 4.73 4.69
N SER A 82 -2.81 5.20 5.24
CA SER A 82 -2.73 6.48 5.97
C SER A 82 -3.04 7.67 5.06
N VAL A 83 -2.47 7.70 3.85
CA VAL A 83 -2.76 8.74 2.87
C VAL A 83 -4.21 8.64 2.38
N PHE A 84 -4.68 7.43 2.11
CA PHE A 84 -6.06 7.19 1.68
C PHE A 84 -7.08 7.69 2.70
N GLY A 85 -6.88 7.34 3.98
CA GLY A 85 -7.73 7.81 5.07
C GLY A 85 -7.70 9.33 5.23
N ASN A 86 -6.54 9.97 5.02
CA ASN A 86 -6.45 11.43 5.01
C ASN A 86 -7.30 12.05 3.88
N TYR A 87 -7.24 11.53 2.65
CA TYR A 87 -8.08 12.02 1.55
C TYR A 87 -9.56 11.78 1.84
N CYS A 88 -9.96 10.59 2.28
CA CYS A 88 -11.36 10.30 2.63
C CYS A 88 -11.89 11.17 3.78
N GLY A 89 -11.02 11.60 4.71
CA GLY A 89 -11.41 12.44 5.85
C GLY A 89 -11.40 13.95 5.57
N SER A 90 -10.57 14.43 4.63
CA SER A 90 -10.32 15.87 4.44
C SER A 90 -10.59 16.39 3.02
N LEU A 91 -10.50 15.53 2.01
CA LEU A 91 -10.64 15.87 0.59
C LEU A 91 -11.43 14.78 -0.16
N ASN A 92 -12.63 14.48 0.33
CA ASN A 92 -13.44 13.35 -0.14
C ASN A 92 -14.27 13.70 -1.40
N SER A 93 -13.59 13.91 -2.52
CA SER A 93 -14.22 14.16 -3.82
C SER A 93 -15.10 12.98 -4.29
N PRO A 94 -16.03 13.16 -5.25
CA PRO A 94 -16.81 12.05 -5.81
C PRO A 94 -15.95 10.89 -6.33
N ASP A 95 -14.82 11.19 -6.96
CA ASP A 95 -13.88 10.17 -7.43
C ASP A 95 -13.24 9.39 -6.27
N MET A 96 -12.87 10.08 -5.18
CA MET A 96 -12.39 9.42 -3.96
C MET A 96 -13.47 8.56 -3.28
N GLN A 97 -14.72 8.99 -3.26
CA GLN A 97 -15.84 8.21 -2.72
C GLN A 97 -16.09 6.94 -3.53
N SER A 98 -15.93 7.01 -4.86
CA SER A 98 -16.00 5.84 -5.74
C SER A 98 -14.91 4.83 -5.40
N VAL A 99 -13.66 5.30 -5.28
CA VAL A 99 -12.53 4.45 -4.85
C VAL A 99 -12.79 3.85 -3.47
N GLN A 100 -13.31 4.63 -2.53
CA GLN A 100 -13.64 4.14 -1.18
C GLN A 100 -14.69 3.03 -1.21
N SER A 101 -15.73 3.17 -2.01
CA SER A 101 -16.79 2.16 -2.16
C SER A 101 -16.25 0.87 -2.79
N GLU A 102 -15.37 1.00 -3.80
CA GLU A 102 -14.72 -0.13 -4.45
C GLU A 102 -13.76 -0.86 -3.48
N MET A 103 -12.94 -0.10 -2.77
CA MET A 103 -11.84 -0.65 -1.97
C MET A 103 -12.28 -1.13 -0.59
N ALA A 104 -13.33 -0.57 0.02
CA ALA A 104 -13.81 -0.96 1.35
C ALA A 104 -14.00 -2.49 1.52
N PRO A 105 -14.76 -3.19 0.66
CA PRO A 105 -14.93 -4.64 0.81
C PRO A 105 -13.66 -5.43 0.47
N VAL A 106 -12.77 -4.89 -0.36
CA VAL A 106 -11.49 -5.54 -0.70
C VAL A 106 -10.54 -5.49 0.50
N LEU A 107 -10.36 -4.30 1.09
CA LEU A 107 -9.51 -4.08 2.24
C LEU A 107 -10.02 -4.80 3.49
N SER A 108 -11.34 -4.91 3.67
CA SER A 108 -11.93 -5.64 4.79
C SER A 108 -11.70 -7.16 4.74
N ARG A 109 -11.43 -7.73 3.56
CA ARG A 109 -11.14 -9.17 3.39
C ARG A 109 -9.66 -9.50 3.51
N HIS A 110 -8.79 -8.50 3.37
CA HIS A 110 -7.34 -8.61 3.47
C HIS A 110 -6.92 -8.59 4.94
#